data_AF-A0A2N5YYD7-F1
#
_entry.id   AF-A0A2N5YYD7-F1
#
_cell.length_a   1.000
_cell.length_b   1.000
_cell.length_c   1.000
_cell.angle_alpha   90.00
_cell.angle_beta   90.00
_cell.angle_gamma   90.00
#
_symmetry.space_group_name_H-M   'P 1'
#
loop_
_entity.id
_entity.type
_entity.pdbx_description
1 polymer ?
#
loop_
_entity_poly.entity_id
_entity_poly.type
_entity_poly.pdbx_seq_one_letter_code
_entity_poly.pdbx_strand_id
1 'polypeptide(L)'
;MIWNPASEEGSEDNPLLGGKHFVYIMGDNQNYYYENQNSPNYDSCQWIYNYLIKYENTGVENFSLKIAWETAMWCAIPLQNPEFDFLECDVTIKLRVATPYQKGMYEFEVEEPENDNLPVFKFSTQGLQTQTSRTDVLTEALDIINIVPNPYYWGNHYGNYTYDNYARIINLPKISEISIYNSSGYLVKKITKNDSNTYYQWDLTDKNGNKIPNGMYIIHIEIPGVGEKVLKWFGSTDQD
;
A
#
# COMPACT_ATOMS: atom_id res chain seq x y z
N MET A 1 17.38 13.73 8.30
CA MET A 1 16.48 14.72 8.91
C MET A 1 15.22 14.00 9.35
N ILE A 2 14.71 14.27 10.55
CA ILE A 2 13.40 13.77 11.00
C ILE A 2 12.39 14.87 10.63
N TRP A 3 11.37 14.52 9.84
CA TRP A 3 10.29 15.42 9.47
C TRP A 3 9.37 15.65 10.68
N ASN A 4 9.30 16.88 11.20
CA ASN A 4 8.50 17.22 12.39
C ASN A 4 8.04 18.69 12.37
N PRO A 5 7.12 19.07 11.46
CA PRO A 5 6.64 20.45 11.36
C PRO A 5 5.91 20.87 12.64
N ALA A 6 6.13 22.11 13.08
CA ALA A 6 5.41 22.72 14.20
C ALA A 6 4.10 23.38 13.73
N SER A 7 3.20 23.70 14.66
CA SER A 7 2.00 24.51 14.38
C SER A 7 2.27 26.01 14.41
N GLU A 8 3.44 26.42 14.93
CA GLU A 8 3.79 27.81 15.18
C GLU A 8 4.28 28.51 13.90
N GLU A 9 3.70 29.67 13.59
CA GLU A 9 4.10 30.49 12.44
C GLU A 9 5.24 31.47 12.78
N GLY A 10 5.32 31.93 14.03
CA GLY A 10 6.31 32.89 14.49
C GLY A 10 6.43 32.97 16.01
N SER A 11 7.55 33.53 16.47
CA SER A 11 7.79 33.99 17.84
C SER A 11 7.96 35.51 17.86
N GLU A 12 8.10 36.11 19.04
CA GLU A 12 8.27 37.58 19.19
C GLU A 12 9.35 38.17 18.28
N ASP A 13 10.44 37.43 18.03
CA ASP A 13 11.60 37.93 17.28
C ASP A 13 11.84 37.23 15.94
N ASN A 14 11.19 36.09 15.64
CA ASN A 14 11.55 35.28 14.47
C ASN A 14 10.37 34.53 13.83
N PRO A 15 10.35 34.40 12.49
CA PRO A 15 9.46 33.47 11.82
C PRO A 15 9.87 32.02 12.13
N LEU A 16 8.93 31.24 12.68
CA LEU A 16 9.09 29.81 13.01
C LEU A 16 8.64 28.94 11.83
N LEU A 17 7.57 29.34 11.13
CA LEU A 17 7.12 28.76 9.86
C LEU A 17 7.07 27.23 9.92
N GLY A 18 6.40 26.69 10.93
CA GLY A 18 6.28 25.25 11.15
C GLY A 18 7.61 24.57 11.43
N GLY A 19 8.50 25.23 12.15
CA GLY A 19 9.83 24.70 12.46
C GLY A 19 10.80 24.73 11.26
N LYS A 20 10.50 25.54 10.23
CA LYS A 20 11.32 25.70 9.01
C LYS A 20 11.48 24.40 8.21
N HIS A 21 10.44 23.57 8.23
CA HIS A 21 10.34 22.34 7.46
C HIS A 21 9.82 22.62 6.04
N PHE A 22 10.65 23.25 5.21
CA PHE A 22 10.26 23.57 3.83
C PHE A 22 10.19 22.32 2.96
N VAL A 23 9.16 22.26 2.12
CA VAL A 23 9.06 21.30 1.01
C VAL A 23 9.29 22.08 -0.28
N TYR A 24 10.35 21.71 -1.00
CA TYR A 24 10.64 22.26 -2.32
C TYR A 24 10.32 21.23 -3.38
N ILE A 25 9.71 21.70 -4.47
CA ILE A 25 9.45 20.91 -5.66
C ILE A 25 10.34 21.48 -6.76
N MET A 26 11.25 20.62 -7.22
CA MET A 26 12.27 20.97 -8.19
C MET A 26 11.82 20.52 -9.58
N GLY A 27 12.06 21.36 -10.57
CA GLY A 27 11.76 21.12 -11.97
C GLY A 27 13.00 20.77 -12.80
N ASP A 28 12.75 20.35 -14.03
CA ASP A 28 13.75 20.38 -15.09
C ASP A 28 13.87 21.81 -15.63
N ASN A 29 15.00 22.12 -16.26
CA ASN A 29 15.16 23.38 -17.00
C ASN A 29 16.13 23.22 -18.17
N GLN A 30 16.16 24.20 -19.07
CA GLN A 30 17.12 24.30 -20.16
C GLN A 30 17.74 25.70 -20.25
N ASN A 31 17.96 26.31 -19.08
CA ASN A 31 18.37 27.72 -18.97
C ASN A 31 19.84 27.95 -19.33
N TYR A 32 20.66 26.90 -19.38
CA TYR A 32 22.10 26.98 -19.56
C TYR A 32 22.56 26.36 -20.87
N TYR A 33 23.59 26.99 -21.46
CA TYR A 33 24.28 26.47 -22.64
C TYR A 33 24.96 25.11 -22.38
N TYR A 34 25.49 24.91 -21.17
CA TYR A 34 26.11 23.64 -20.80
C TYR A 34 25.07 22.69 -20.21
N GLU A 35 24.81 21.56 -20.89
CA GLU A 35 23.79 20.59 -20.49
C GLU A 35 23.93 20.08 -19.05
N ASN A 36 25.15 19.95 -18.55
CA ASN A 36 25.40 19.49 -17.18
C ASN A 36 24.95 20.50 -16.09
N GLN A 37 24.64 21.74 -16.47
CA GLN A 37 24.09 22.80 -15.61
C GLN A 37 22.57 22.85 -15.66
N ASN A 38 21.96 22.15 -16.61
CA ASN A 38 20.52 22.03 -16.71
C ASN A 38 20.04 20.89 -15.80
N SER A 39 18.96 21.14 -15.07
CA SER A 39 18.33 20.11 -14.25
C SER A 39 17.67 19.07 -15.13
N PRO A 40 17.97 17.78 -14.93
CA PRO A 40 17.38 16.73 -15.75
C PRO A 40 15.89 16.55 -15.40
N ASN A 41 15.22 15.74 -16.22
CA ASN A 41 13.95 15.11 -15.82
C ASN A 41 14.11 14.36 -14.49
N TYR A 42 12.99 14.02 -13.85
CA TYR A 42 12.95 13.36 -12.53
C TYR A 42 14.03 12.29 -12.35
N ASP A 43 14.93 12.53 -11.39
CA ASP A 43 16.09 11.68 -11.10
C ASP A 43 16.18 11.29 -9.61
N SER A 44 15.04 11.33 -8.92
CA SER A 44 14.95 11.14 -7.46
C SER A 44 15.80 12.14 -6.66
N CYS A 45 15.89 13.39 -7.13
CA CYS A 45 16.61 14.50 -6.51
C CYS A 45 18.15 14.33 -6.47
N GLN A 46 18.72 13.43 -7.27
CA GLN A 46 20.15 13.15 -7.24
C GLN A 46 20.99 14.33 -7.74
N TRP A 47 20.56 14.97 -8.84
CA TRP A 47 21.24 16.10 -9.46
C TRP A 47 21.29 17.29 -8.51
N ILE A 48 20.15 17.68 -7.93
CA ILE A 48 20.12 18.79 -6.98
C ILE A 48 20.94 18.49 -5.74
N TYR A 49 20.84 17.27 -5.19
CA TYR A 49 21.67 16.84 -4.06
C TYR A 49 23.15 17.02 -4.36
N ASN A 50 23.61 16.61 -5.56
CA ASN A 50 24.99 16.77 -5.97
C ASN A 50 25.44 18.24 -6.06
N TYR A 51 24.55 19.16 -6.41
CA TYR A 51 24.86 20.59 -6.43
C TYR A 51 24.84 21.21 -5.03
N LEU A 52 23.92 20.81 -4.16
CA LEU A 52 23.86 21.26 -2.77
C LEU A 52 25.07 20.76 -1.96
N ILE A 53 25.43 19.48 -2.09
CA ILE A 53 26.56 18.89 -1.36
C ILE A 53 27.91 19.44 -1.84
N LYS A 54 28.02 19.85 -3.12
CA LYS A 54 29.21 20.55 -3.63
C LYS A 54 29.41 21.89 -2.91
N TYR A 55 28.33 22.65 -2.70
CA TYR A 55 28.38 23.89 -1.92
C TYR A 55 28.85 23.61 -0.49
N GLU A 56 28.22 22.65 0.20
CA GLU A 56 28.56 22.29 1.58
C GLU A 56 30.04 21.88 1.73
N ASN A 57 30.59 21.12 0.78
CA ASN A 57 31.96 20.61 0.86
C ASN A 57 33.04 21.63 0.45
N THR A 58 32.72 22.57 -0.44
CA THR A 58 33.75 23.44 -1.07
C THR A 58 33.65 24.90 -0.67
N GLY A 59 32.51 25.35 -0.16
CA GLY A 59 32.26 26.77 0.15
C GLY A 59 32.32 27.68 -1.10
N VAL A 60 32.25 27.13 -2.32
CA VAL A 60 32.22 27.94 -3.55
C VAL A 60 30.77 28.37 -3.79
N GLU A 61 30.42 29.52 -3.20
CA GLU A 61 29.05 29.87 -2.83
C GLU A 61 28.11 30.22 -3.99
N ASN A 62 28.61 30.81 -5.08
CA ASN A 62 27.70 31.57 -5.93
C ASN A 62 27.13 30.83 -7.14
N PHE A 63 27.79 29.80 -7.65
CA PHE A 63 27.37 29.19 -8.91
C PHE A 63 26.59 27.89 -8.71
N SER A 64 27.09 26.96 -7.91
CA SER A 64 26.42 25.67 -7.70
C SER A 64 25.12 25.80 -6.90
N LEU A 65 25.11 26.63 -5.86
CA LEU A 65 23.90 26.89 -5.06
C LEU A 65 22.84 27.62 -5.89
N LYS A 66 23.25 28.61 -6.69
CA LYS A 66 22.36 29.33 -7.62
C LYS A 66 21.72 28.37 -8.62
N ILE A 67 22.51 27.53 -9.29
CA ILE A 67 22.01 26.52 -10.24
C ILE A 67 21.00 25.57 -9.56
N ALA A 68 21.29 25.11 -8.34
CA ALA A 68 20.40 24.23 -7.59
C ALA A 68 19.04 24.89 -7.29
N TRP A 69 19.02 26.18 -6.93
CA TRP A 69 17.79 26.87 -6.53
C TRP A 69 16.98 27.45 -7.70
N GLU A 70 17.59 27.70 -8.86
CA GLU A 70 16.87 28.15 -10.06
C GLU A 70 15.85 27.13 -10.60
N THR A 71 15.95 25.87 -10.15
CA THR A 71 15.04 24.81 -10.55
C THR A 71 13.85 24.69 -9.60
N ALA A 72 13.81 25.47 -8.51
CA ALA A 72 12.70 25.42 -7.56
C ALA A 72 11.43 25.99 -8.22
N MET A 73 10.47 25.13 -8.49
CA MET A 73 9.20 25.53 -9.10
C MET A 73 8.18 25.92 -8.04
N TRP A 74 8.13 25.15 -6.95
CA TRP A 74 7.17 25.33 -5.87
C TRP A 74 7.87 25.20 -4.52
N CYS A 75 7.39 25.98 -3.56
CA CYS A 75 7.79 25.90 -2.17
C CYS A 75 6.52 25.83 -1.33
N ALA A 76 6.47 24.89 -0.39
CA ALA A 76 5.42 24.78 0.60
C ALA A 76 6.03 24.78 2.00
N ILE A 77 5.31 25.42 2.92
CA ILE A 77 5.66 25.50 4.33
C ILE A 77 4.51 24.84 5.10
N PRO A 78 4.56 23.51 5.29
CA PRO A 78 3.52 22.83 6.04
C PRO A 78 3.60 23.19 7.52
N LEU A 79 2.42 23.42 8.10
CA LEU A 79 2.21 23.61 9.53
C LEU A 79 1.50 22.36 10.07
N GLN A 80 1.83 21.95 11.29
CA GLN A 80 1.05 20.93 11.99
C GLN A 80 -0.31 21.51 12.36
N ASN A 81 -1.39 20.77 12.08
CA ASN A 81 -2.69 21.10 12.61
C ASN A 81 -2.75 20.67 14.10
N PRO A 82 -2.92 21.61 15.06
CA PRO A 82 -2.93 21.28 16.49
C PRO A 82 -4.16 20.50 16.93
N GLU A 83 -5.21 20.38 16.10
CA GLU A 83 -6.41 19.59 16.40
C GLU A 83 -6.20 18.08 16.25
N PHE A 84 -5.12 17.65 15.58
CA PHE A 84 -4.82 16.26 15.29
C PHE A 84 -3.45 15.88 15.83
N ASP A 85 -3.32 14.63 16.25
CA ASP A 85 -2.01 14.07 16.60
C ASP A 85 -1.11 14.01 15.35
N PHE A 86 0.20 14.12 15.55
CA PHE A 86 1.15 14.05 14.45
C PHE A 86 1.06 12.68 13.75
N LEU A 87 0.81 12.69 12.43
CA LEU A 87 0.58 11.50 11.61
C LEU A 87 -0.67 10.69 11.99
N GLU A 88 -1.71 11.32 12.57
CA GLU A 88 -2.97 10.65 12.91
C GLU A 88 -3.72 10.11 11.68
N CYS A 89 -3.59 10.78 10.53
CA CYS A 89 -4.27 10.37 9.31
C CYS A 89 -3.43 10.58 8.04
N ASP A 90 -3.79 9.83 7.01
CA ASP A 90 -3.22 10.00 5.67
C ASP A 90 -3.82 11.25 5.00
N VAL A 91 -2.95 12.14 4.53
CA VAL A 91 -3.34 13.34 3.78
C VAL A 91 -2.94 13.22 2.31
N THR A 92 -3.84 13.62 1.41
CA THR A 92 -3.54 13.71 -0.03
C THR A 92 -3.36 15.16 -0.44
N ILE A 93 -2.13 15.54 -0.79
CA ILE A 93 -1.81 16.87 -1.33
C ILE A 93 -1.94 16.84 -2.85
N LYS A 94 -2.77 17.73 -3.42
CA LYS A 94 -2.97 17.85 -4.87
C LYS A 94 -2.43 19.18 -5.37
N LEU A 95 -1.32 19.10 -6.09
CA LEU A 95 -0.71 20.23 -6.79
C LEU A 95 -1.27 20.26 -8.21
N ARG A 96 -1.94 21.34 -8.59
CA ARG A 96 -2.58 21.45 -9.91
C ARG A 96 -1.99 22.65 -10.63
N VAL A 97 -1.47 22.40 -11.83
CA VAL A 97 -1.02 23.45 -12.75
C VAL A 97 -2.07 23.54 -13.85
N ALA A 98 -2.70 24.71 -13.99
CA ALA A 98 -3.71 24.97 -15.03
C ALA A 98 -3.08 25.50 -16.34
N THR A 99 -1.75 25.64 -16.38
CA THR A 99 -1.03 26.11 -17.56
C THR A 99 -1.19 25.08 -18.68
N PRO A 100 -1.62 25.48 -19.88
CA PRO A 100 -1.68 24.57 -21.01
C PRO A 100 -0.26 24.11 -21.36
N TYR A 101 -0.14 22.86 -21.81
CA TYR A 101 1.13 22.35 -22.32
C TYR A 101 1.62 23.21 -23.48
N GLN A 102 2.89 23.62 -23.41
CA GLN A 102 3.52 24.36 -24.48
C GLN A 102 4.10 23.37 -25.50
N LYS A 103 3.85 23.65 -26.78
CA LYS A 103 4.50 22.96 -27.88
C LYS A 103 5.91 23.54 -28.04
N GLY A 104 6.93 22.69 -28.16
CA GLY A 104 8.28 23.11 -28.50
C GLY A 104 8.28 23.84 -29.84
N MET A 105 8.85 25.04 -29.87
CA MET A 105 8.94 25.90 -31.06
C MET A 105 10.36 26.48 -31.15
N TYR A 106 10.81 26.79 -32.37
CA TYR A 106 12.12 27.40 -32.64
C TYR A 106 13.27 26.54 -32.13
N GLU A 107 14.05 27.03 -31.16
CA GLU A 107 15.21 26.33 -30.59
C GLU A 107 14.84 25.08 -29.79
N PHE A 108 13.56 24.92 -29.44
CA PHE A 108 13.03 23.75 -28.71
C PHE A 108 12.31 22.75 -29.63
N GLU A 109 12.32 22.98 -30.94
CA GLU A 109 11.69 22.08 -31.92
C GLU A 109 12.61 20.91 -32.26
N VAL A 110 12.12 19.68 -32.05
CA VAL A 110 12.78 18.45 -32.50
C VAL A 110 12.28 18.13 -33.92
N GLU A 111 13.20 17.82 -34.85
CA GLU A 111 12.87 17.52 -36.27
C GLU A 111 11.94 16.33 -36.45
N GLU A 112 12.12 15.27 -35.65
CA GLU A 112 11.30 14.04 -35.70
C GLU A 112 10.68 13.78 -34.31
N PRO A 113 9.68 14.57 -33.91
CA PRO A 113 9.17 14.54 -32.55
C PRO A 113 8.22 13.34 -32.32
N GLU A 114 8.40 12.63 -31.20
CA GLU A 114 7.52 11.51 -30.79
C GLU A 114 6.04 11.92 -30.67
N ASN A 115 5.77 13.20 -30.37
CA ASN A 115 4.43 13.72 -30.13
C ASN A 115 4.26 15.17 -30.65
N ASP A 116 4.66 15.46 -31.90
CA ASP A 116 4.49 16.79 -32.52
C ASP A 116 4.99 17.96 -31.64
N ASN A 117 6.14 17.75 -30.98
CA ASN A 117 6.77 18.65 -30.00
C ASN A 117 5.88 19.03 -28.80
N LEU A 118 4.79 18.30 -28.56
CA LEU A 118 4.01 18.37 -27.32
C LEU A 118 4.68 17.52 -26.23
N PRO A 119 4.56 17.90 -24.94
CA PRO A 119 5.10 17.13 -23.83
C PRO A 119 4.61 15.68 -23.82
N VAL A 120 5.50 14.76 -23.49
CA VAL A 120 5.23 13.32 -23.38
C VAL A 120 5.48 12.88 -21.95
N PHE A 121 4.52 12.16 -21.37
CA PHE A 121 4.69 11.53 -20.06
C PHE A 121 4.94 10.04 -20.24
N LYS A 122 5.97 9.53 -19.57
CA LYS A 122 6.25 8.10 -19.47
C LYS A 122 5.97 7.66 -18.04
N PHE A 123 5.14 6.64 -17.90
CA PHE A 123 4.96 5.94 -16.63
C PHE A 123 5.43 4.50 -16.81
N SER A 124 5.91 3.91 -15.73
CA SER A 124 6.32 2.51 -15.70
C SER A 124 5.55 1.78 -14.63
N THR A 125 5.04 0.59 -14.97
CA THR A 125 4.50 -0.36 -13.99
C THR A 125 5.58 -1.31 -13.47
N GLN A 126 6.85 -1.06 -13.81
CA GLN A 126 7.98 -1.86 -13.35
C GLN A 126 8.05 -1.82 -11.81
N GLY A 127 8.02 -2.99 -11.19
CA GLY A 127 7.93 -3.14 -9.74
C GLY A 127 6.52 -3.32 -9.19
N LEU A 128 5.47 -2.98 -9.95
CA LEU A 128 4.05 -3.24 -9.60
C LEU A 128 3.56 -4.62 -10.08
N GLN A 129 4.46 -5.47 -10.56
CA GLN A 129 4.14 -6.83 -10.98
C GLN A 129 3.82 -7.72 -9.78
N THR A 130 2.85 -8.62 -9.95
CA THR A 130 2.56 -9.67 -8.96
C THR A 130 3.83 -10.47 -8.68
N GLN A 131 4.29 -10.42 -7.44
CA GLN A 131 5.44 -11.21 -7.01
C GLN A 131 4.95 -12.54 -6.44
N THR A 132 5.43 -13.64 -7.00
CA THR A 132 5.19 -14.99 -6.45
C THR A 132 6.34 -15.37 -5.51
N SER A 133 6.07 -16.26 -4.55
CA SER A 133 7.09 -16.81 -3.64
C SER A 133 7.81 -15.79 -2.74
N ARG A 134 7.13 -14.70 -2.36
CA ARG A 134 7.59 -13.75 -1.35
C ARG A 134 7.30 -14.30 0.04
N THR A 135 8.34 -14.68 0.78
CA THR A 135 8.20 -15.32 2.10
C THR A 135 7.80 -14.37 3.22
N ASP A 136 8.02 -13.07 3.03
CA ASP A 136 7.72 -12.00 3.97
C ASP A 136 6.25 -11.58 3.99
N VAL A 137 5.53 -11.74 2.86
CA VAL A 137 4.07 -11.48 2.76
C VAL A 137 3.24 -12.67 3.29
N LEU A 138 3.89 -13.82 3.53
CA LEU A 138 3.18 -15.04 3.93
C LEU A 138 2.50 -14.90 5.30
N THR A 139 3.04 -14.10 6.21
CA THR A 139 2.42 -13.86 7.53
C THR A 139 1.11 -13.08 7.39
N GLU A 140 1.08 -12.03 6.56
CA GLU A 140 -0.16 -11.27 6.28
C GLU A 140 -1.20 -12.13 5.56
N ALA A 141 -0.75 -13.03 4.68
CA ALA A 141 -1.63 -13.98 4.00
C ALA A 141 -2.29 -14.98 4.96
N LEU A 142 -1.67 -15.32 6.09
CA LEU A 142 -2.30 -16.14 7.14
C LEU A 142 -3.42 -15.38 7.87
N ASP A 143 -3.30 -14.05 7.97
CA ASP A 143 -4.26 -13.24 8.73
C ASP A 143 -5.59 -13.03 8.02
N ILE A 144 -5.59 -13.05 6.69
CA ILE A 144 -6.82 -12.95 5.90
C ILE A 144 -7.62 -14.26 5.86
N ILE A 145 -7.07 -15.39 6.29
CA ILE A 145 -7.77 -16.68 6.35
C ILE A 145 -8.91 -16.58 7.37
N ASN A 146 -10.13 -16.91 6.94
CA ASN A 146 -11.32 -16.82 7.77
C ASN A 146 -12.35 -17.91 7.42
N ILE A 147 -13.40 -18.03 8.23
CA ILE A 147 -14.55 -18.90 7.97
C ILE A 147 -15.81 -18.06 7.83
N VAL A 148 -16.66 -18.40 6.86
CA VAL A 148 -17.92 -17.70 6.58
C VAL A 148 -19.06 -18.72 6.40
N PRO A 149 -20.28 -18.44 6.90
CA PRO A 149 -20.62 -17.39 7.86
C PRO A 149 -19.95 -17.60 9.23
N ASN A 150 -19.67 -16.52 9.96
CA ASN A 150 -19.17 -16.58 11.34
C ASN A 150 -19.85 -15.51 12.20
N PRO A 151 -20.75 -15.90 13.14
CA PRO A 151 -21.20 -17.26 13.43
C PRO A 151 -22.14 -17.82 12.34
N TYR A 152 -22.34 -19.15 12.33
CA TYR A 152 -23.34 -19.80 11.48
C TYR A 152 -24.59 -20.17 12.28
N TYR A 153 -25.75 -19.73 11.80
CA TYR A 153 -27.05 -20.07 12.37
C TYR A 153 -27.97 -20.64 11.29
N TRP A 154 -28.42 -21.88 11.50
CA TRP A 154 -29.51 -22.44 10.74
C TRP A 154 -30.76 -21.55 10.84
N GLY A 155 -31.39 -21.25 9.69
CA GLY A 155 -32.66 -20.51 9.60
C GLY A 155 -32.55 -18.97 9.53
N ASN A 156 -31.39 -18.36 9.79
CA ASN A 156 -31.21 -16.91 9.67
C ASN A 156 -30.60 -16.53 8.31
N HIS A 157 -31.44 -16.48 7.27
CA HIS A 157 -31.09 -15.86 6.00
C HIS A 157 -32.06 -14.70 5.71
N TYR A 158 -31.59 -13.47 5.85
CA TYR A 158 -32.25 -12.33 5.22
C TYR A 158 -32.07 -12.46 3.70
N GLY A 159 -33.08 -13.00 3.01
CA GLY A 159 -33.12 -13.15 1.56
C GLY A 159 -33.56 -14.55 1.10
N ASN A 160 -34.09 -14.61 -0.12
CA ASN A 160 -34.70 -15.79 -0.76
C ASN A 160 -33.70 -16.91 -1.14
N TYR A 161 -32.67 -17.15 -0.34
CA TYR A 161 -31.69 -18.22 -0.61
C TYR A 161 -31.94 -19.43 0.30
N THR A 162 -32.39 -20.46 -0.38
CA THR A 162 -32.65 -21.86 -0.04
C THR A 162 -31.47 -22.59 0.61
N TYR A 163 -31.75 -23.35 1.68
CA TYR A 163 -31.19 -24.68 2.05
C TYR A 163 -29.67 -24.95 2.02
N ASP A 164 -28.81 -23.95 1.87
CA ASP A 164 -27.35 -24.13 1.80
C ASP A 164 -26.74 -24.41 3.20
N ASN A 165 -26.64 -25.70 3.54
CA ASN A 165 -26.07 -26.24 4.79
C ASN A 165 -24.54 -26.36 4.75
N TYR A 166 -23.83 -25.26 4.56
CA TYR A 166 -22.36 -25.27 4.58
C TYR A 166 -21.73 -24.03 5.20
N ALA A 167 -20.49 -24.18 5.66
CA ALA A 167 -19.57 -23.09 5.92
C ALA A 167 -18.39 -23.18 4.97
N ARG A 168 -17.76 -22.05 4.63
CA ARG A 168 -16.54 -22.00 3.81
C ARG A 168 -15.39 -21.41 4.60
N ILE A 169 -14.28 -22.11 4.60
CA ILE A 169 -12.99 -21.55 5.02
C ILE A 169 -12.39 -20.91 3.77
N ILE A 170 -12.15 -19.60 3.81
CA ILE A 170 -11.79 -18.76 2.65
C ILE A 170 -10.35 -18.25 2.76
N ASN A 171 -9.84 -17.74 1.63
CA ASN A 171 -8.47 -17.24 1.45
C ASN A 171 -7.40 -18.31 1.69
N LEU A 172 -7.74 -19.57 1.44
CA LEU A 172 -6.81 -20.69 1.56
C LEU A 172 -5.87 -20.78 0.35
N PRO A 173 -4.60 -21.13 0.57
CA PRO A 173 -3.68 -21.47 -0.51
C PRO A 173 -4.03 -22.83 -1.13
N LYS A 174 -3.37 -23.13 -2.26
CA LYS A 174 -3.58 -24.38 -3.01
C LYS A 174 -3.37 -25.63 -2.15
N ILE A 175 -2.35 -25.62 -1.29
CA ILE A 175 -1.99 -26.75 -0.42
C ILE A 175 -2.13 -26.30 1.04
N SER A 176 -3.00 -26.97 1.79
CA SER A 176 -3.18 -26.76 3.22
C SER A 176 -3.78 -27.99 3.91
N GLU A 177 -3.53 -28.13 5.20
CA GLU A 177 -4.15 -29.14 6.05
C GLU A 177 -5.13 -28.47 7.02
N ILE A 178 -6.37 -28.93 7.05
CA ILE A 178 -7.44 -28.36 7.87
C ILE A 178 -7.89 -29.42 8.87
N SER A 179 -7.76 -29.13 10.16
CA SER A 179 -8.17 -29.97 11.27
C SER A 179 -9.25 -29.27 12.09
N ILE A 180 -10.43 -29.88 12.18
CA ILE A 180 -11.59 -29.32 12.89
C ILE A 180 -11.80 -30.10 14.19
N TYR A 181 -11.85 -29.37 15.30
CA TYR A 181 -12.04 -29.91 16.64
C TYR A 181 -13.30 -29.33 17.28
N ASN A 182 -13.96 -30.09 18.14
CA ASN A 182 -15.00 -29.55 19.00
C ASN A 182 -14.40 -28.87 20.25
N SER A 183 -15.24 -28.28 21.10
CA SER A 183 -14.83 -27.63 22.35
C SER A 183 -14.08 -28.54 23.34
N SER A 184 -14.23 -29.85 23.23
CA SER A 184 -13.53 -30.84 24.06
C SER A 184 -12.18 -31.27 23.48
N GLY A 185 -11.79 -30.75 22.31
CA GLY A 185 -10.57 -31.13 21.60
C GLY A 185 -10.68 -32.43 20.79
N TYR A 186 -11.89 -32.99 20.62
CA TYR A 186 -12.08 -34.16 19.76
C TYR A 186 -12.00 -33.78 18.29
N LEU A 187 -11.21 -34.53 17.51
CA LEU A 187 -11.06 -34.34 16.07
C LEU A 187 -12.33 -34.78 15.32
N VAL A 188 -13.07 -33.79 14.84
CA VAL A 188 -14.33 -33.96 14.10
C VAL A 188 -14.05 -34.36 12.66
N LYS A 189 -13.14 -33.64 12.00
CA LYS A 189 -12.78 -33.86 10.59
C LYS A 189 -11.37 -33.35 10.32
N LYS A 190 -10.65 -34.06 9.45
CA LYS A 190 -9.34 -33.66 8.94
C LYS A 190 -9.37 -33.71 7.42
N ILE A 191 -8.84 -32.67 6.77
CA ILE A 191 -8.89 -32.49 5.32
C ILE A 191 -7.52 -32.05 4.82
N THR A 192 -7.03 -32.71 3.77
CA THR A 192 -5.86 -32.25 3.01
C THR A 192 -6.35 -31.59 1.74
N LYS A 193 -6.20 -30.27 1.66
CA LYS A 193 -6.52 -29.47 0.48
C LYS A 193 -5.34 -29.48 -0.48
N ASN A 194 -5.61 -29.81 -1.75
CA ASN A 194 -4.62 -29.78 -2.84
C ASN A 194 -5.32 -29.48 -4.18
N ASP A 195 -6.01 -28.35 -4.22
CA ASP A 195 -6.79 -27.91 -5.38
C ASP A 195 -6.67 -26.38 -5.55
N SER A 196 -7.02 -25.89 -6.74
CA SER A 196 -6.84 -24.47 -7.09
C SER A 196 -7.86 -23.52 -6.47
N ASN A 197 -8.91 -23.99 -5.80
CA ASN A 197 -9.89 -23.10 -5.19
C ASN A 197 -9.27 -22.39 -3.98
N THR A 198 -9.65 -21.14 -3.76
CA THR A 198 -9.19 -20.35 -2.60
C THR A 198 -10.00 -20.61 -1.33
N TYR A 199 -10.79 -21.69 -1.32
CA TYR A 199 -11.65 -22.04 -0.20
C TYR A 199 -11.77 -23.56 -0.03
N TYR A 200 -12.26 -23.97 1.13
CA TYR A 200 -12.77 -25.30 1.41
C TYR A 200 -14.21 -25.17 1.92
N GLN A 201 -15.15 -25.85 1.26
CA GLN A 201 -16.54 -25.92 1.70
C GLN A 201 -16.71 -27.10 2.64
N TRP A 202 -17.24 -26.83 3.82
CA TRP A 202 -17.57 -27.81 4.82
C TRP A 202 -19.09 -27.92 4.97
N ASP A 203 -19.63 -29.07 4.61
CA ASP A 203 -21.06 -29.37 4.70
C ASP A 203 -21.53 -29.67 6.13
N LEU A 204 -20.79 -29.19 7.14
CA LEU A 204 -21.11 -29.31 8.57
C LEU A 204 -21.28 -30.76 9.04
N THR A 205 -20.46 -31.66 8.48
CA THR A 205 -20.44 -33.09 8.80
C THR A 205 -19.14 -33.52 9.46
N ASP A 206 -19.19 -34.57 10.27
CA ASP A 206 -18.02 -35.26 10.82
C ASP A 206 -17.31 -36.13 9.74
N LYS A 207 -16.25 -36.83 10.15
CA LYS A 207 -15.52 -37.79 9.30
C LYS A 207 -16.36 -38.95 8.75
N ASN A 208 -17.49 -39.26 9.37
CA ASN A 208 -18.41 -40.34 8.98
C ASN A 208 -19.60 -39.81 8.16
N GLY A 209 -19.70 -38.49 7.94
CA GLY A 209 -20.81 -37.86 7.24
C GLY A 209 -22.02 -37.50 8.11
N ASN A 210 -21.94 -37.69 9.43
CA ASN A 210 -23.03 -37.28 10.34
C ASN A 210 -22.99 -35.77 10.55
N LYS A 211 -24.17 -35.14 10.68
CA LYS A 211 -24.24 -33.73 11.08
C LYS A 211 -23.54 -33.50 12.41
N ILE A 212 -22.80 -32.40 12.49
CA ILE A 212 -22.14 -32.01 13.73
C ILE A 212 -23.14 -31.44 14.76
N PRO A 213 -22.85 -31.57 16.06
CA PRO A 213 -23.64 -30.93 17.09
C PRO A 213 -23.61 -29.40 17.02
N ASN A 214 -24.58 -28.73 17.65
CA ASN A 214 -24.49 -27.28 17.83
C ASN A 214 -23.40 -26.95 18.85
N GLY A 215 -22.55 -25.97 18.55
CA GLY A 215 -21.54 -25.54 19.51
C GLY A 215 -20.33 -24.84 18.91
N MET A 216 -19.31 -24.72 19.77
CA MET A 216 -18.02 -24.12 19.44
C MET A 216 -17.08 -25.16 18.82
N TYR A 217 -16.41 -24.74 17.75
CA TYR A 217 -15.38 -25.49 17.05
C TYR A 217 -14.10 -24.69 16.95
N ILE A 218 -12.98 -25.41 16.99
CA ILE A 218 -11.64 -24.88 16.75
C ILE A 218 -11.17 -25.46 15.42
N ILE A 219 -10.78 -24.59 14.50
CA ILE A 219 -10.30 -24.98 13.17
C ILE A 219 -8.83 -24.60 13.09
N HIS A 220 -7.97 -25.60 13.05
CA HIS A 220 -6.54 -25.45 12.85
C HIS A 220 -6.22 -25.66 11.39
N ILE A 221 -5.48 -24.71 10.80
CA ILE A 221 -5.13 -24.68 9.39
C ILE A 221 -3.62 -24.58 9.32
N GLU A 222 -2.99 -25.61 8.78
CA GLU A 222 -1.54 -25.67 8.58
C GLU A 222 -1.23 -25.48 7.10
N ILE A 223 -0.30 -24.58 6.80
CA ILE A 223 0.18 -24.31 5.44
C ILE A 223 1.66 -24.66 5.37
N PRO A 224 2.04 -25.69 4.60
CA PRO A 224 3.42 -26.17 4.54
C PRO A 224 4.41 -25.07 4.16
N GLY A 225 5.46 -24.91 4.97
CA GLY A 225 6.52 -23.92 4.73
C GLY A 225 6.14 -22.47 5.03
N VAL A 226 4.95 -22.23 5.57
CA VAL A 226 4.44 -20.88 5.88
C VAL A 226 4.16 -20.73 7.38
N GLY A 227 3.30 -21.58 7.93
CA GLY A 227 2.86 -21.49 9.32
C GLY A 227 1.46 -22.03 9.54
N GLU A 228 0.84 -21.65 10.65
CA GLU A 228 -0.46 -22.14 11.09
C GLU A 228 -1.43 -21.00 11.46
N LYS A 229 -2.72 -21.22 11.25
CA LYS A 229 -3.82 -20.34 11.67
C LYS A 229 -4.85 -21.13 12.45
N VAL A 230 -5.32 -20.56 13.57
CA VAL A 230 -6.40 -21.13 14.37
C VAL A 230 -7.61 -20.20 14.32
N LEU A 231 -8.75 -20.74 13.91
CA LEU A 231 -10.04 -20.06 13.93
C LEU A 231 -10.92 -20.65 15.04
N LYS A 232 -11.71 -19.78 15.67
CA LYS A 232 -12.77 -20.16 16.61
C LYS A 232 -14.10 -19.82 15.97
N TRP A 233 -14.99 -20.80 15.89
CA TRP A 233 -16.23 -20.67 15.15
C TRP A 233 -17.39 -21.30 15.91
N PHE A 234 -18.56 -20.67 15.86
CA PHE A 234 -19.80 -21.22 16.40
C PHE A 234 -20.71 -21.64 15.26
N GLY A 235 -21.17 -22.89 15.31
CA GLY A 235 -22.11 -23.45 14.35
C GLY A 235 -23.37 -23.95 15.03
N SER A 236 -24.52 -23.52 14.51
CA SER A 236 -25.83 -24.07 14.83
C SER A 236 -26.46 -24.67 13.57
N THR A 237 -26.61 -25.99 13.54
CA THR A 237 -27.30 -26.77 12.51
C THR A 237 -28.76 -27.05 12.93
N ASP A 238 -29.60 -27.41 11.96
CA ASP A 238 -30.92 -27.98 12.26
C ASP A 238 -30.74 -29.31 12.98
N GLN A 239 -31.22 -29.36 14.21
CA GLN A 239 -31.29 -30.58 14.99
C GLN A 239 -32.76 -30.82 15.27
N ASP A 240 -33.27 -31.94 14.77
CA ASP A 240 -34.62 -32.43 15.09
C ASP A 240 -34.86 -32.48 16.61
#